data_AF-A0A7C8HWC0-F1
#
_entry.id   AF-A0A7C8HWC0-F1
#
_cell.length_a   1.000
_cell.length_b   1.000
_cell.length_c   1.000
_cell.angle_alpha   90.00
_cell.angle_beta   90.00
_cell.angle_gamma   90.00
#
_symmetry.space_group_name_H-M   'P 1'
#
loop_
_entity.id
_entity.type
_entity.pdbx_description
1 polymer ?
#
loop_
_entity_poly.entity_id
_entity_poly.type
_entity_poly.pdbx_seq_one_letter_code
_entity_poly.pdbx_strand_id
1 'polypeptide(L)'
;MAADKKKKKQKIESTLIRQFVDMNTLAQVFSMSLPTLRARIREGMPFVEEGGLGKSWQFDLAECIQWNTQREVNRSATVLDDGMTKGDLEMESLRLKVQRDRLEVAKLLGEVAPLEEVERALSTTFVEVRQAMLSIPDRVGGRVLACDDVVSVKELLESEIDSALSGLCEQELLEDAVDE
;
A
#
# COMPACT_ATOMS: atom_id res chain seq x y z
N MET A 1 -31.66 -9.81 27.42
CA MET A 1 -31.08 -9.13 26.23
C MET A 1 -30.94 -10.01 24.97
N ALA A 2 -31.00 -11.35 25.03
CA ALA A 2 -30.91 -12.21 23.84
C ALA A 2 -32.24 -12.42 23.09
N ALA A 3 -33.39 -12.33 23.77
CA ALA A 3 -34.71 -12.52 23.17
C ALA A 3 -35.15 -11.35 22.27
N ASP A 4 -34.67 -10.14 22.56
CA ASP A 4 -35.07 -8.91 21.86
C ASP A 4 -34.34 -8.76 20.51
N LYS A 5 -33.09 -9.22 20.42
CA LYS A 5 -32.32 -9.27 19.16
C LYS A 5 -32.87 -10.32 18.19
N LYS A 6 -33.43 -11.44 18.68
CA LYS A 6 -34.12 -12.44 17.85
C LYS A 6 -35.44 -11.91 17.29
N LYS A 7 -36.25 -11.22 18.11
CA LYS A 7 -37.48 -10.56 17.63
C LYS A 7 -37.19 -9.44 16.62
N LYS A 8 -36.09 -8.70 16.79
CA LYS A 8 -35.68 -7.64 15.84
C LYS A 8 -35.16 -8.20 14.52
N LYS A 9 -34.36 -9.28 14.51
CA LYS A 9 -33.96 -9.98 13.26
C LYS A 9 -35.16 -10.58 12.51
N GLN A 10 -36.06 -11.27 13.21
CA GLN A 10 -37.28 -11.82 12.59
C GLN A 10 -38.21 -10.74 12.04
N LYS A 11 -38.28 -9.56 12.66
CA LYS A 11 -39.12 -8.44 12.20
C LYS A 11 -38.50 -7.63 11.05
N ILE A 12 -37.16 -7.66 10.91
CA ILE A 12 -36.45 -7.05 9.78
C ILE A 12 -36.54 -7.98 8.55
N GLU A 13 -36.45 -9.30 8.72
CA GLU A 13 -36.67 -10.27 7.64
C GLU A 13 -38.15 -10.29 7.16
N SER A 14 -39.11 -9.98 8.02
CA SER A 14 -40.54 -9.96 7.67
C SER A 14 -41.02 -8.67 6.97
N THR A 15 -40.14 -7.70 6.71
CA THR A 15 -40.49 -6.43 6.06
C THR A 15 -39.74 -6.22 4.73
N LEU A 16 -39.17 -7.28 4.15
CA LEU A 16 -38.85 -7.26 2.73
C LEU A 16 -40.18 -7.33 1.97
N ILE A 17 -40.45 -6.31 1.16
CA ILE A 17 -41.58 -6.30 0.24
C ILE A 17 -41.38 -7.50 -0.71
N ARG A 18 -42.02 -8.64 -0.42
CA ARG A 18 -42.05 -9.79 -1.32
C ARG A 18 -42.90 -9.41 -2.51
N GLN A 19 -42.23 -8.93 -3.55
CA GLN A 19 -42.86 -8.58 -4.81
C GLN A 19 -42.85 -9.83 -5.70
N PHE A 20 -44.03 -10.40 -5.89
CA PHE A 20 -44.22 -11.50 -6.84
C PHE A 20 -44.33 -10.93 -8.26
N VAL A 21 -43.54 -11.46 -9.17
CA VAL A 21 -43.38 -10.93 -10.52
C VAL A 21 -43.53 -12.05 -11.54
N ASP A 22 -44.23 -11.77 -12.63
CA ASP A 22 -44.38 -12.69 -13.77
C ASP A 22 -43.08 -12.80 -14.58
N MET A 23 -42.92 -13.90 -15.31
CA MET A 23 -41.73 -14.18 -16.12
C MET A 23 -41.33 -13.04 -17.08
N ASN A 24 -42.30 -12.37 -17.72
CA ASN A 24 -42.03 -11.26 -18.63
C ASN A 24 -41.50 -10.03 -17.89
N THR A 25 -42.11 -9.70 -16.76
CA THR A 25 -41.71 -8.54 -15.95
C THR A 25 -40.36 -8.80 -15.30
N LEU A 26 -40.07 -10.04 -14.88
CA LEU A 26 -38.75 -10.43 -14.39
C LEU A 26 -37.67 -10.27 -15.46
N ALA A 27 -37.95 -10.71 -16.68
CA ALA A 27 -37.05 -10.54 -17.82
C ALA A 27 -36.75 -9.05 -18.11
N GLN A 28 -37.75 -8.17 -18.00
CA GLN A 28 -37.57 -6.72 -18.14
C GLN A 28 -36.72 -6.13 -17.01
N VAL A 29 -36.97 -6.50 -15.76
CA VAL A 29 -36.20 -6.00 -14.60
C VAL A 29 -34.72 -6.39 -14.69
N PHE A 30 -34.44 -7.63 -15.09
CA PHE A 30 -33.06 -8.09 -15.31
C PHE A 30 -32.47 -7.65 -16.66
N SER A 31 -33.23 -6.94 -17.51
CA SER A 31 -32.83 -6.56 -18.87
C SER A 31 -32.33 -7.75 -19.70
N MET A 32 -33.05 -8.88 -19.63
CA MET A 32 -32.70 -10.14 -20.28
C MET A 32 -33.79 -10.67 -21.21
N SER A 33 -33.40 -11.53 -22.14
CA SER A 33 -34.35 -12.25 -23.00
C SER A 33 -35.03 -13.40 -22.24
N LEU A 34 -36.26 -13.75 -22.61
CA LEU A 34 -36.99 -14.90 -22.04
C LEU A 34 -36.23 -16.24 -22.18
N PRO A 35 -35.55 -16.54 -23.31
CA PRO A 35 -34.68 -17.71 -23.41
C PRO A 35 -33.56 -17.73 -22.36
N THR A 36 -32.93 -16.59 -22.10
CA THR A 36 -31.86 -16.46 -21.08
C THR A 36 -32.41 -16.70 -19.68
N LEU A 37 -33.60 -16.17 -19.38
CA LEU A 37 -34.26 -16.38 -18.10
C LEU A 37 -34.62 -17.86 -17.89
N ARG A 38 -35.15 -18.54 -18.92
CA ARG A 38 -35.43 -19.99 -18.86
C ARG A 38 -34.17 -20.83 -18.66
N ALA A 39 -33.06 -20.43 -19.27
CA ALA A 39 -31.76 -21.09 -19.01
C ALA A 39 -31.36 -20.95 -17.53
N ARG A 40 -31.56 -19.77 -16.93
CA ARG A 40 -31.28 -19.51 -15.51
C ARG A 40 -32.17 -20.32 -14.57
N ILE A 41 -33.44 -20.50 -14.90
CA ILE A 41 -34.36 -21.40 -14.16
C ILE A 41 -33.82 -22.83 -14.17
N ARG A 42 -33.32 -23.31 -15.32
CA ARG A 42 -32.69 -24.64 -15.43
C ARG A 42 -31.39 -24.76 -14.62
N GLU A 43 -30.68 -23.65 -14.43
CA GLU A 43 -29.47 -23.57 -13.59
C GLU A 43 -29.79 -23.47 -12.08
N GLY A 44 -31.06 -23.44 -11.68
CA GLY A 44 -31.48 -23.45 -10.28
C GLY A 44 -31.94 -22.10 -9.73
N MET A 45 -32.39 -21.18 -10.58
CA MET A 45 -33.00 -19.92 -10.13
C MET A 45 -34.31 -20.18 -9.34
N PRO A 46 -34.48 -19.58 -8.15
CA PRO A 46 -35.67 -19.78 -7.31
C PRO A 46 -36.96 -19.36 -8.02
N PHE A 47 -38.03 -20.15 -7.88
CA PHE A 47 -39.38 -19.83 -8.34
C PHE A 47 -40.41 -20.27 -7.30
N VAL A 48 -41.55 -19.58 -7.27
CA VAL A 48 -42.62 -19.80 -6.28
C VAL A 48 -43.68 -20.74 -6.84
N GLU A 49 -44.10 -20.51 -8.09
CA GLU A 49 -45.01 -21.39 -8.82
C GLU A 49 -44.48 -21.72 -10.22
N GLU A 50 -44.51 -23.01 -10.56
CA GLU A 50 -44.17 -23.49 -11.90
C GLU A 50 -45.34 -23.27 -12.87
N GLY A 51 -45.07 -22.65 -14.02
CA GLY A 51 -46.10 -22.41 -15.02
C GLY A 51 -46.47 -23.68 -15.78
N GLY A 52 -47.77 -23.95 -15.88
CA GLY A 52 -48.36 -25.11 -16.56
C GLY A 52 -49.59 -24.73 -17.39
N LEU A 53 -50.35 -25.72 -17.86
CA LEU A 53 -51.56 -25.48 -18.65
C LEU A 53 -52.60 -24.71 -17.79
N GLY A 54 -52.71 -23.39 -18.00
CA GLY A 54 -53.63 -22.51 -17.27
C GLY A 54 -53.04 -21.80 -16.04
N LYS A 55 -51.74 -21.92 -15.75
CA LYS A 55 -51.07 -21.22 -14.62
C LYS A 55 -49.84 -20.42 -15.10
N SER A 56 -49.74 -19.14 -14.70
CA SER A 56 -48.58 -18.30 -14.98
C SER A 56 -47.44 -18.56 -13.99
N TRP A 57 -46.21 -18.32 -14.43
CA TRP A 57 -45.03 -18.42 -13.57
C TRP A 57 -44.98 -17.27 -12.57
N GLN A 58 -44.72 -17.57 -11.29
CA GLN A 58 -44.51 -16.56 -10.25
C GLN A 58 -43.12 -16.68 -9.63
N PHE A 59 -42.46 -15.53 -9.49
CA PHE A 59 -41.12 -15.41 -8.91
C PHE A 59 -41.10 -14.40 -7.78
N ASP A 60 -40.36 -14.69 -6.71
CA ASP A 60 -40.01 -13.68 -5.70
C ASP A 60 -38.80 -12.89 -6.22
N LEU A 61 -39.01 -11.60 -6.48
CA LEU A 61 -37.97 -10.72 -7.01
C LEU A 61 -36.74 -10.66 -6.09
N ALA A 62 -36.92 -10.67 -4.77
CA ALA A 62 -35.81 -10.53 -3.83
C ALA A 62 -34.88 -11.75 -3.86
N GLU A 63 -35.46 -12.96 -3.88
CA GLU A 63 -34.70 -14.21 -3.96
C GLU A 63 -34.00 -14.36 -5.32
N CYS A 64 -34.67 -13.94 -6.39
CA CYS A 64 -34.12 -13.94 -7.74
C CYS A 64 -32.90 -13.01 -7.87
N ILE A 65 -32.95 -11.81 -7.25
CA ILE A 65 -31.83 -10.87 -7.25
C ILE A 65 -30.65 -11.45 -6.45
N GLN A 66 -30.91 -12.00 -5.26
CA GLN A 66 -29.85 -12.59 -4.43
C GLN A 66 -29.16 -13.76 -5.13
N TRP A 67 -29.93 -14.67 -5.73
CA TRP A 67 -29.40 -15.80 -6.49
C TRP A 67 -28.54 -15.32 -7.68
N ASN A 68 -29.03 -14.33 -8.44
CA ASN A 68 -28.28 -13.80 -9.58
C ASN A 68 -26.97 -13.13 -9.14
N THR A 69 -26.99 -12.32 -8.09
CA THR A 69 -25.79 -11.68 -7.55
C THR A 69 -24.79 -12.71 -7.04
N GLN A 70 -25.24 -13.73 -6.30
CA GLN A 70 -24.37 -14.81 -5.82
C GLN A 70 -23.76 -15.60 -6.97
N ARG A 71 -24.54 -15.87 -8.01
CA ARG A 71 -24.06 -16.55 -9.23
C ARG A 71 -22.97 -15.74 -9.93
N GLU A 72 -23.15 -14.43 -10.07
CA GLU A 72 -22.17 -13.56 -10.71
C GLU A 72 -20.90 -13.41 -9.86
N VAL A 73 -21.02 -13.34 -8.53
CA VAL A 73 -19.88 -13.40 -7.59
C VAL A 73 -19.12 -14.73 -7.73
N ASN A 74 -19.82 -15.86 -7.71
CA ASN A 74 -19.19 -17.17 -7.86
C ASN A 74 -18.53 -17.36 -9.23
N ARG A 75 -19.07 -16.74 -10.29
CA ARG A 75 -18.51 -16.79 -11.64
C ARG A 75 -17.29 -15.89 -11.80
N SER A 76 -17.26 -14.75 -11.11
CA SER A 76 -16.13 -13.82 -11.11
C SER A 76 -15.03 -14.22 -10.13
N ALA A 77 -15.36 -15.00 -9.10
CA ALA A 77 -14.42 -15.73 -8.26
C ALA A 77 -13.82 -16.93 -9.01
N THR A 78 -13.10 -16.67 -10.10
CA THR A 78 -12.07 -17.61 -10.56
C THR A 78 -10.98 -17.60 -9.49
N VAL A 79 -11.12 -18.50 -8.52
CA VAL A 79 -10.19 -18.66 -7.40
C VAL A 79 -8.82 -18.99 -7.99
N LEU A 80 -7.89 -18.04 -7.85
CA LEU A 80 -6.46 -18.32 -8.00
C LEU A 80 -5.99 -19.04 -6.73
N ASP A 81 -4.95 -19.86 -6.88
CA ASP A 81 -4.42 -20.90 -5.98
C ASP A 81 -4.24 -20.53 -4.48
N ASP A 82 -4.39 -19.25 -4.10
CA ASP A 82 -4.13 -18.72 -2.75
C ASP A 82 -5.38 -18.13 -2.04
N GLY A 83 -6.59 -18.38 -2.56
CA GLY A 83 -7.83 -17.90 -1.93
C GLY A 83 -8.07 -16.38 -2.04
N MET A 84 -7.19 -15.65 -2.74
CA MET A 84 -7.39 -14.26 -3.13
C MET A 84 -8.20 -14.16 -4.42
N THR A 85 -9.18 -13.26 -4.43
CA THR A 85 -9.92 -12.92 -5.64
C THR A 85 -9.06 -11.99 -6.50
N LYS A 86 -9.28 -11.97 -7.82
CA LYS A 86 -8.62 -11.02 -8.73
C LYS A 86 -8.70 -9.56 -8.25
N GLY A 87 -9.84 -9.17 -7.64
CA GLY A 87 -10.01 -7.84 -7.05
C GLY A 87 -9.10 -7.57 -5.85
N ASP A 88 -8.76 -8.59 -5.06
CA ASP A 88 -7.86 -8.46 -3.91
C ASP A 88 -6.43 -8.18 -4.39
N LEU A 89 -5.97 -8.90 -5.42
CA LEU A 89 -4.67 -8.69 -6.05
C LEU A 89 -4.56 -7.30 -6.70
N GLU A 90 -5.64 -6.82 -7.32
CA GLU A 90 -5.69 -5.47 -7.91
C GLU A 90 -5.58 -4.39 -6.83
N MET A 91 -6.29 -4.55 -5.70
CA MET A 91 -6.20 -3.64 -4.56
C MET A 91 -4.81 -3.64 -3.93
N GLU A 92 -4.19 -4.82 -3.77
CA GLU A 92 -2.84 -4.94 -3.23
C GLU A 92 -1.80 -4.32 -4.16
N SER A 93 -1.88 -4.58 -5.47
CA SER A 93 -1.02 -3.95 -6.47
C SER A 93 -1.14 -2.43 -6.44
N LEU A 94 -2.37 -1.90 -6.33
CA LEU A 94 -2.60 -0.46 -6.22
C LEU A 94 -1.98 0.13 -4.95
N ARG A 95 -2.09 -0.58 -3.81
CA ARG A 95 -1.47 -0.17 -2.55
C ARG A 95 0.05 -0.10 -2.65
N LEU A 96 0.69 -1.11 -3.25
CA LEU A 96 2.14 -1.14 -3.45
C LEU A 96 2.61 -0.01 -4.37
N LYS A 97 1.85 0.29 -5.44
CA LYS A 97 2.13 1.45 -6.31
C LYS A 97 2.09 2.76 -5.54
N VAL A 98 1.02 3.01 -4.77
CA VAL A 98 0.91 4.22 -3.95
C VAL A 98 2.06 4.35 -2.96
N GLN A 99 2.52 3.24 -2.37
CA GLN A 99 3.68 3.25 -1.47
C GLN A 99 4.98 3.61 -2.20
N ARG A 100 5.19 3.06 -3.40
CA ARG A 100 6.34 3.39 -4.24
C ARG A 100 6.33 4.88 -4.61
N ASP A 101 5.20 5.39 -5.10
CA ASP A 101 5.09 6.79 -5.52
C ASP A 101 5.34 7.74 -4.35
N ARG A 102 4.89 7.39 -3.14
CA ARG A 102 5.20 8.16 -1.92
C ARG A 102 6.68 8.17 -1.60
N LEU A 103 7.37 7.05 -1.74
CA LEU A 103 8.82 6.99 -1.53
C LEU A 103 9.57 7.82 -2.57
N GLU A 104 9.11 7.83 -3.82
CA GLU A 104 9.71 8.62 -4.90
C GLU A 104 9.52 10.12 -4.66
N VAL A 105 8.31 10.54 -4.24
CA VAL A 105 8.06 11.93 -3.82
C VAL A 105 8.94 12.31 -2.62
N ALA A 106 9.09 11.43 -1.63
CA ALA A 106 9.91 11.69 -0.45
C ALA A 106 11.41 11.79 -0.80
N LYS A 107 11.90 11.02 -1.79
CA LYS A 107 13.25 11.18 -2.33
C LYS A 107 13.45 12.52 -3.00
N LEU A 108 12.51 12.94 -3.86
CA LEU A 108 12.58 14.23 -4.55
C LEU A 108 12.52 15.42 -3.59
N LEU A 109 11.82 15.28 -2.46
CA LEU A 109 11.79 16.27 -1.40
C LEU A 109 13.03 16.23 -0.49
N GLY A 110 13.95 15.29 -0.71
CA GLY A 110 15.15 15.10 0.13
C GLY A 110 14.87 14.54 1.53
N GLU A 111 13.67 14.02 1.79
CA GLU A 111 13.29 13.45 3.10
C GLU A 111 13.84 12.04 3.30
N VAL A 112 14.14 11.32 2.22
CA VAL A 112 14.60 9.93 2.26
C VAL A 112 15.78 9.74 1.31
N ALA A 113 16.90 9.26 1.84
CA ALA A 113 18.08 8.88 1.05
C ALA A 113 18.26 7.34 1.02
N PRO A 114 18.79 6.76 -0.07
CA PRO A 114 19.20 5.36 -0.11
C PRO A 114 20.28 5.07 0.95
N LEU A 115 20.11 3.96 1.68
CA LEU A 115 21.04 3.60 2.76
C LEU A 115 22.47 3.38 2.25
N GLU A 116 22.62 2.76 1.06
CA GLU A 116 23.92 2.48 0.45
C GLU A 116 24.70 3.75 0.10
N GLU A 117 24.00 4.82 -0.32
CA GLU A 117 24.61 6.12 -0.62
C GLU A 117 25.10 6.79 0.66
N VAL A 118 24.27 6.76 1.73
CA VAL A 118 24.65 7.28 3.05
C VAL A 118 25.85 6.53 3.62
N GLU A 119 25.87 5.19 3.51
CA GLU A 119 26.99 4.38 4.00
C GLU A 119 28.29 4.70 3.26
N ARG A 120 28.22 4.86 1.93
CA ARG A 120 29.39 5.24 1.11
C ARG A 120 29.88 6.64 1.48
N ALA A 121 28.98 7.62 1.56
CA ALA A 121 29.30 8.99 1.93
C ALA A 121 29.99 9.05 3.29
N LEU A 122 29.39 8.45 4.32
CA LEU A 122 29.98 8.38 5.66
C LEU A 122 31.34 7.69 5.67
N SER A 123 31.49 6.59 4.93
CA SER A 123 32.77 5.87 4.84
C SER A 123 33.88 6.75 4.27
N THR A 124 33.59 7.49 3.20
CA THR A 124 34.52 8.44 2.60
C THR A 124 34.88 9.56 3.58
N THR A 125 33.88 10.19 4.20
CA THR A 125 34.10 11.25 5.19
C THR A 125 34.94 10.77 6.36
N PHE A 126 34.71 9.56 6.89
CA PHE A 126 35.52 9.02 7.99
C PHE A 126 36.97 8.73 7.59
N VAL A 127 37.21 8.31 6.35
CA VAL A 127 38.58 8.13 5.83
C VAL A 127 39.31 9.48 5.80
N GLU A 128 38.62 10.53 5.35
CA GLU A 128 39.18 11.89 5.28
C GLU A 128 39.44 12.47 6.66
N VAL A 129 38.47 12.35 7.60
CA VAL A 129 38.64 12.73 9.01
C VAL A 129 39.89 12.05 9.59
N ARG A 130 40.04 10.75 9.35
CA ARG A 130 41.20 9.99 9.82
C ARG A 130 42.51 10.52 9.21
N GLN A 131 42.53 10.83 7.92
CA GLN A 131 43.72 11.38 7.25
C GLN A 131 44.07 12.78 7.77
N ALA A 132 43.07 13.64 7.98
CA ALA A 132 43.25 14.98 8.53
C ALA A 132 43.84 14.94 9.94
N MET A 133 43.38 14.02 10.79
CA MET A 133 43.92 13.83 12.14
C MET A 133 45.34 13.25 12.13
N LEU A 134 45.60 12.23 11.31
CA LEU A 134 46.92 11.59 11.24
C LEU A 134 48.00 12.51 10.64
N SER A 135 47.62 13.54 9.90
CA SER A 135 48.56 14.52 9.34
C SER A 135 48.90 15.67 10.30
N ILE A 136 48.21 15.81 11.44
CA ILE A 136 48.50 16.86 12.44
C ILE A 136 49.95 16.76 12.95
N PRO A 137 50.45 15.59 13.41
CA PRO A 137 51.80 15.49 13.96
C PRO A 137 52.89 15.91 12.97
N ASP A 138 52.72 15.59 11.68
CA ASP A 138 53.66 15.98 10.63
C ASP A 138 53.69 17.50 10.43
N ARG A 139 52.54 18.19 10.56
CA ARG A 139 52.44 19.66 10.45
C ARG A 139 53.00 20.38 11.68
N VAL A 140 52.75 19.86 12.87
CA VAL A 140 53.16 20.52 14.12
C VAL A 140 54.53 20.10 14.61
N GLY A 141 55.08 18.96 14.17
CA GLY A 141 56.28 18.37 14.76
C GLY A 141 57.49 19.32 14.82
N GLY A 142 57.75 20.04 13.73
CA GLY A 142 58.81 21.05 13.71
C GLY A 142 58.50 22.31 14.54
N ARG A 143 57.23 22.70 14.62
CA ARG A 143 56.76 23.88 15.39
C ARG A 143 56.79 23.61 16.89
N VAL A 144 56.46 22.39 17.31
CA VAL A 144 56.53 21.94 18.71
C VAL A 144 57.97 22.00 19.22
N LEU A 145 58.96 21.67 18.38
CA LEU A 145 60.38 21.75 18.75
C LEU A 145 60.84 23.19 19.03
N ALA A 146 60.14 24.19 18.47
CA ALA A 146 60.42 25.60 18.65
C ALA A 146 59.63 26.25 19.82
N CYS A 147 58.79 25.49 20.53
CA CYS A 147 58.05 25.98 21.68
C CYS A 147 58.89 25.85 22.96
N ASP A 148 58.91 26.92 23.76
CA ASP A 148 59.70 26.97 25.00
C ASP A 148 58.94 26.43 26.23
N ASP A 149 57.62 26.32 26.16
CA ASP A 149 56.76 25.94 27.27
C ASP A 149 55.54 25.10 26.84
N VAL A 150 54.97 24.38 27.82
CA VAL A 150 53.86 23.45 27.60
C VAL A 150 52.56 24.16 27.20
N VAL A 151 52.36 25.42 27.59
CA VAL A 151 51.15 26.19 27.23
C VAL A 151 51.20 26.50 25.74
N SER A 152 52.34 26.99 25.24
CA SER A 152 52.57 27.25 23.81
C SER A 152 52.37 26.00 22.94
N VAL A 153 52.81 24.83 23.42
CA VAL A 153 52.58 23.54 22.71
C VAL A 153 51.10 23.19 22.65
N LYS A 154 50.34 23.40 23.73
CA LYS A 154 48.90 23.13 23.76
C LYS A 154 48.13 24.05 22.83
N GLU A 155 48.39 25.36 22.89
CA GLU A 155 47.75 26.34 22.01
C GLU A 155 48.01 26.02 20.53
N LEU A 156 49.24 25.61 20.21
CA LEU A 156 49.61 25.15 18.87
C LEU A 156 48.78 23.92 18.44
N LEU A 157 48.71 22.89 19.29
CA LEU A 157 47.96 21.67 18.98
C LEU A 157 46.46 21.94 18.85
N GLU A 158 45.88 22.72 19.76
CA GLU A 158 44.47 23.11 19.74
C GLU A 158 44.14 23.88 18.44
N SER A 159 44.97 24.85 18.07
CA SER A 159 44.78 25.61 16.81
C SER A 159 44.81 24.73 15.56
N GLU A 160 45.66 23.69 15.55
CA GLU A 160 45.80 22.82 14.40
C GLU A 160 44.68 21.77 14.32
N ILE A 161 44.19 21.31 15.48
CA ILE A 161 43.00 20.46 15.58
C ILE A 161 41.78 21.24 15.12
N ASP A 162 41.59 22.47 15.59
CA ASP A 162 40.47 23.33 15.18
C ASP A 162 40.51 23.61 13.68
N SER A 163 41.70 23.85 13.12
CA SER A 163 41.85 24.03 11.67
C SER A 163 41.48 22.76 10.89
N ALA A 164 41.90 21.59 11.36
CA ALA A 164 41.54 20.31 10.73
C ALA A 164 40.03 20.02 10.83
N LEU A 165 39.41 20.29 11.98
CA LEU A 165 37.96 20.12 12.18
C LEU A 165 37.15 21.11 11.35
N SER A 166 37.61 22.36 11.23
CA SER A 166 36.94 23.38 10.42
C SER A 166 36.96 23.01 8.95
N GLY A 167 38.08 22.48 8.44
CA GLY A 167 38.17 21.99 7.06
C GLY A 167 37.22 20.83 6.77
N LEU A 168 36.99 19.94 7.74
CA LEU A 168 36.03 18.83 7.61
C LEU A 168 34.57 19.30 7.63
N CYS A 169 34.26 20.39 8.33
CA CYS A 169 32.92 20.98 8.35
C CYS A 169 32.53 21.67 7.05
N GLU A 170 33.52 22.15 6.27
CA GLU A 170 33.29 22.82 4.99
C GLU A 170 33.09 21.82 3.84
N GLN A 171 33.32 20.52 4.09
CA GLN A 171 33.07 19.48 3.11
C GLN A 171 31.58 19.12 3.02
N GLU A 172 31.10 19.03 1.80
CA GLU A 172 29.74 18.58 1.51
C GLU A 172 29.66 17.06 1.64
N LEU A 173 28.76 16.57 2.51
CA LEU A 173 28.64 15.15 2.85
C LEU A 173 28.06 14.32 1.69
N LEU A 174 27.24 14.95 0.86
CA LEU A 174 26.60 14.35 -0.30
C LEU A 174 26.93 15.24 -1.49
N GLU A 175 27.71 14.74 -2.44
CA GLU A 175 27.75 15.38 -3.76
C GLU A 175 26.32 15.33 -4.30
N ASP A 176 25.73 16.48 -4.62
CA ASP A 176 24.46 16.57 -5.32
C ASP A 176 24.60 15.75 -6.61
N ALA A 177 24.12 14.51 -6.59
CA ALA A 177 23.95 13.67 -7.76
C ALA A 177 22.79 14.26 -8.57
N VAL A 178 23.03 15.42 -9.19
CA VAL A 178 22.24 15.89 -10.33
C VAL A 178 22.71 15.08 -11.53
N ASP A 179 22.40 13.80 -11.54
CA ASP A 179 22.48 12.99 -12.75
C ASP A 179 21.27 13.38 -13.64
N GLU A 180 21.59 13.88 -14.84
CA GLU A 180 20.66 14.27 -15.92
C GLU A 180 19.64 13.20 -16.32
#